data_AF-A0A542QV13-F1
#
_entry.id   AF-A0A542QV13-F1
#
_cell.length_a   1.000
_cell.length_b   1.000
_cell.length_c   1.000
_cell.angle_alpha   90.00
_cell.angle_beta   90.00
_cell.angle_gamma   90.00
#
_symmetry.space_group_name_H-M   'P 1'
#
loop_
_entity.id
_entity.type
_entity.pdbx_description
1 polymer ?
#
loop_
_entity_poly.entity_id
_entity_poly.type
_entity_poly.pdbx_seq_one_letter_code
_entity_poly.pdbx_strand_id
1 'polypeptide(L)'
;MKKQALVTVSMAALLLSAVSPFGIAQAQTNMVVAADKAQAITFDQLVKEMDKKQPVSMYIESTHTSKSKQGTGIQKAKTWDNTIKGEWREEISDGKRVQHAVGKAGQVAAYQEGGRGFVHSATIGTYDNEINKTKRELQRLKVALPDSKVAITVKEAQLLNRAVYHVVKKEEAKIDGKPHHYQDDLWIDRETGLLLKRTFTHNQAQAFSYTVDKVDFQPIFEEKTFEVSIPAGVEQSKFSPEVEKVVAQVTKLFPDTAQFSDYDDYGIEGNWQLLKMFEAQKRVYSPTPRAEAFVIMDTRTNELSKVMIQNPEWVSKKLPAEKVAKEKAAAFLKQLVGDQASQYKVEAKVERGGGGAIFEDYDYGFVTADVTFRPANGKGITISVDESGRIVGFQYGE
;
A
#
# COMPACT_ATOMS: atom_id res chain seq x y z
N MET A 1 25.31 81.21 -9.35
CA MET A 1 26.23 80.36 -10.13
C MET A 1 25.54 79.05 -10.46
N LYS A 2 25.52 78.69 -11.74
CA LYS A 2 24.86 77.51 -12.33
C LYS A 2 25.62 76.22 -11.99
N LYS A 3 24.89 75.10 -11.83
CA LYS A 3 25.12 73.84 -12.56
C LYS A 3 23.87 72.95 -12.51
N GLN A 4 23.18 72.95 -13.66
CA GLN A 4 22.37 71.89 -14.27
C GLN A 4 23.17 70.57 -14.32
N ALA A 5 22.68 69.35 -14.54
CA ALA A 5 21.43 68.65 -14.87
C ALA A 5 21.75 67.14 -14.54
N LEU A 6 20.90 66.11 -14.62
CA LEU A 6 19.85 65.77 -15.56
C LEU A 6 19.06 64.60 -14.96
N VAL A 7 17.74 64.71 -15.00
CA VAL A 7 16.77 63.65 -14.74
C VAL A 7 16.36 63.08 -16.10
N THR A 8 16.28 61.76 -16.22
CA THR A 8 15.63 61.11 -17.36
C THR A 8 14.49 60.24 -16.87
N VAL A 9 13.28 60.75 -17.10
CA VAL A 9 12.00 60.04 -17.08
C VAL A 9 11.63 59.79 -18.54
N SER A 10 11.23 58.56 -18.89
CA SER A 10 10.45 58.26 -20.10
C SER A 10 9.50 57.13 -19.73
N MET A 11 8.24 57.46 -19.47
CA MET A 11 7.10 57.43 -20.40
C MET A 11 6.64 56.02 -20.78
N ALA A 12 5.45 55.71 -20.28
CA ALA A 12 4.60 54.61 -20.69
C ALA A 12 4.13 54.76 -22.15
N ALA A 13 3.96 53.62 -22.83
CA ALA A 13 3.04 53.50 -23.95
C ALA A 13 2.27 52.18 -23.80
N LEU A 14 0.98 52.32 -23.50
CA LEU A 14 -0.05 51.31 -23.66
C LEU A 14 -0.18 50.94 -25.14
N LEU A 15 -0.16 49.64 -25.46
CA LEU A 15 -0.85 49.09 -26.62
C LEU A 15 -1.59 47.82 -26.21
N LEU A 16 -2.90 47.99 -26.00
CA LEU A 16 -3.91 46.95 -26.16
C LEU A 16 -4.06 46.66 -27.66
N SER A 17 -3.91 45.40 -28.07
CA SER A 17 -4.65 44.91 -29.23
C SER A 17 -4.68 43.38 -29.30
N ALA A 18 -5.91 42.89 -29.48
CA ALA A 18 -6.31 41.66 -30.15
C ALA A 18 -6.08 40.31 -29.46
N VAL A 19 -7.14 39.87 -28.79
CA VAL A 19 -7.51 38.46 -28.66
C VAL A 19 -7.88 37.92 -30.04
N SER A 20 -7.28 36.80 -30.44
CA SER A 20 -7.91 35.82 -31.34
C SER A 20 -7.76 34.43 -30.75
N PRO A 21 -8.84 33.64 -30.64
CA PRO A 21 -8.82 32.29 -30.10
C PRO A 21 -8.26 31.33 -31.16
N PHE A 22 -7.81 30.15 -30.73
CA PHE A 22 -7.18 29.08 -31.52
C PHE A 22 -5.65 29.17 -31.63
N GLY A 23 -4.99 28.62 -30.63
CA GLY A 23 -3.59 28.21 -30.65
C GLY A 23 -3.38 27.07 -29.65
N ILE A 24 -3.08 25.89 -30.17
CA ILE A 24 -2.77 24.69 -29.39
C ILE A 24 -1.38 24.85 -28.75
N ALA A 25 -1.27 24.36 -27.50
CA ALA A 25 -0.06 23.97 -26.77
C ALA A 25 0.86 25.06 -26.19
N GLN A 26 1.01 25.04 -24.87
CA GLN A 26 2.29 24.68 -24.23
C GLN A 26 2.04 24.29 -22.76
N ALA A 27 2.29 23.02 -22.45
CA ALA A 27 2.39 22.55 -21.08
C ALA A 27 3.52 23.31 -20.38
N GLN A 28 3.24 23.89 -19.22
CA GLN A 28 4.27 24.46 -18.36
C GLN A 28 5.25 23.36 -17.97
N THR A 29 6.44 23.39 -18.55
CA THR A 29 7.58 22.59 -18.12
C THR A 29 8.02 23.08 -16.75
N ASN A 30 7.79 22.26 -15.72
CA ASN A 30 8.31 22.44 -14.37
C ASN A 30 9.86 22.49 -14.42
N MET A 31 10.43 23.69 -14.46
CA MET A 31 11.88 23.87 -14.42
C MET A 31 12.41 23.73 -12.98
N VAL A 32 13.20 22.68 -12.74
CA VAL A 32 14.04 22.55 -11.54
C VAL A 32 15.28 23.41 -11.77
N VAL A 33 15.37 24.55 -11.09
CA VAL A 33 16.59 25.37 -11.07
C VAL A 33 17.47 24.87 -9.92
N ALA A 34 18.67 24.39 -10.24
CA ALA A 34 19.66 23.99 -9.23
C ALA A 34 20.18 25.25 -8.51
N ALA A 35 20.04 25.30 -7.19
CA ALA A 35 20.62 26.36 -6.37
C ALA A 35 22.09 26.01 -6.06
N ASP A 36 23.02 26.75 -6.65
CA ASP A 36 24.45 26.62 -6.36
C ASP A 36 24.77 27.17 -4.96
N LYS A 37 25.46 26.35 -4.15
CA LYS A 37 26.00 26.59 -2.79
C LYS A 37 25.12 26.21 -1.58
N ALA A 38 24.34 25.15 -1.67
CA ALA A 38 23.74 24.51 -0.49
C ALA A 38 24.76 23.66 0.29
N GLN A 39 24.69 23.69 1.62
CA GLN A 39 25.44 22.79 2.51
C GLN A 39 25.01 21.34 2.22
N ALA A 40 25.95 20.47 1.82
CA ALA A 40 25.63 19.08 1.51
C ALA A 40 25.18 18.35 2.79
N ILE A 41 23.89 18.08 2.91
CA ILE A 41 23.31 17.24 3.97
C ILE A 41 23.46 15.77 3.59
N THR A 42 23.81 14.91 4.56
CA THR A 42 23.84 13.46 4.35
C THR A 42 22.44 12.86 4.44
N PHE A 43 22.25 11.66 3.89
CA PHE A 43 20.97 10.96 4.00
C PHE A 43 20.54 10.70 5.45
N ASP A 44 21.47 10.32 6.33
CA ASP A 44 21.16 10.11 7.74
C ASP A 44 20.79 11.42 8.47
N GLN A 45 21.41 12.54 8.08
CA GLN A 45 21.03 13.85 8.61
C GLN A 45 19.62 14.23 8.16
N LEU A 46 19.27 13.99 6.89
CA LEU A 46 17.90 14.19 6.39
C LEU A 46 16.90 13.34 7.19
N VAL A 47 17.17 12.04 7.38
CA VAL A 47 16.27 11.17 8.16
C VAL A 47 16.07 11.72 9.59
N LYS A 48 17.15 12.12 10.26
CA LYS A 48 17.07 12.73 11.61
C LYS A 48 16.32 14.07 11.62
N GLU A 49 16.41 14.86 10.57
CA GLU A 49 15.65 16.10 10.43
C GLU A 49 14.16 15.81 10.25
N MET A 50 13.85 14.83 9.40
CA MET A 50 12.49 14.39 9.12
C MET A 50 11.81 13.81 10.35
N ASP A 51 12.52 13.06 11.20
CA ASP A 51 11.97 12.52 12.45
C ASP A 51 11.46 13.60 13.40
N LYS A 52 11.99 14.83 13.32
CA LYS A 52 11.55 15.97 14.14
C LYS A 52 10.29 16.65 13.60
N LYS A 53 9.94 16.43 12.32
CA LYS A 53 8.78 17.06 11.68
C LYS A 53 7.49 16.49 12.26
N GLN A 54 6.53 17.36 12.53
CA GLN A 54 5.22 16.97 13.06
C GLN A 54 4.19 16.88 11.92
N PRO A 55 3.25 15.93 11.98
CA PRO A 55 2.07 15.92 11.14
C PRO A 55 1.34 17.28 11.17
N VAL A 56 0.83 17.71 10.01
CA VAL A 56 -0.03 18.90 9.87
C VAL A 56 -1.23 18.58 9.01
N SER A 57 -2.31 19.34 9.16
CA SER A 57 -3.47 19.26 8.27
C SER A 57 -3.12 19.82 6.90
N MET A 58 -3.54 19.15 5.83
CA MET A 58 -3.29 19.61 4.46
C MET A 58 -4.33 19.11 3.46
N TYR A 59 -4.52 19.89 2.39
CA TYR A 59 -5.21 19.44 1.19
C TYR A 59 -4.21 19.30 0.05
N ILE A 60 -4.28 18.18 -0.68
CA ILE A 60 -3.38 17.85 -1.78
C ILE A 60 -4.20 17.44 -2.99
N GLU A 61 -3.80 17.90 -4.17
CA GLU A 61 -4.16 17.27 -5.45
C GLU A 61 -2.89 16.67 -6.05
N SER A 62 -2.97 15.45 -6.54
CA SER A 62 -1.81 14.73 -7.07
C SER A 62 -2.14 13.90 -8.30
N THR A 63 -1.12 13.64 -9.10
CA THR A 63 -1.17 12.77 -10.27
C THR A 63 -0.19 11.62 -10.09
N HIS A 64 -0.72 10.41 -10.24
CA HIS A 64 0.02 9.16 -10.27
C HIS A 64 0.06 8.64 -11.71
N THR A 65 1.22 8.19 -12.16
CA THR A 65 1.38 7.54 -13.46
C THR A 65 2.12 6.23 -13.26
N SER A 66 1.55 5.14 -13.77
CA SER A 66 2.17 3.82 -13.75
C SER A 66 2.30 3.29 -15.18
N LYS A 67 3.44 2.67 -15.48
CA LYS A 67 3.63 1.96 -16.75
C LYS A 67 3.62 0.47 -16.49
N SER A 68 2.77 -0.25 -17.23
CA SER A 68 2.73 -1.70 -17.24
C SER A 68 2.87 -2.23 -18.68
N LYS A 69 2.95 -3.55 -18.83
CA LYS A 69 2.93 -4.19 -20.16
C LYS A 69 1.66 -3.87 -20.96
N GLN A 70 0.57 -3.50 -20.27
CA GLN A 70 -0.75 -3.24 -20.86
C GLN A 70 -0.95 -1.77 -21.26
N GLY A 71 -0.04 -0.87 -20.87
CA GLY A 71 -0.11 0.55 -21.22
C GLY A 71 0.33 1.47 -20.08
N THR A 72 0.01 2.76 -20.23
CA THR A 72 0.23 3.78 -19.19
C THR A 72 -1.09 4.06 -18.49
N GLY A 73 -1.14 3.84 -17.19
CA GLY A 73 -2.25 4.25 -16.33
C GLY A 73 -1.97 5.62 -15.73
N ILE A 74 -2.99 6.47 -15.69
CA ILE A 74 -2.94 7.77 -15.02
C ILE A 74 -4.07 7.80 -14.00
N GLN A 75 -3.76 8.15 -12.77
CA GLN A 75 -4.72 8.37 -11.70
C GLN A 75 -4.53 9.77 -11.13
N LYS A 76 -5.62 10.44 -10.82
CA LYS A 76 -5.61 11.69 -10.07
C LYS A 76 -6.19 11.45 -8.70
N ALA A 77 -5.55 12.00 -7.67
CA ALA A 77 -6.04 11.93 -6.32
C ALA A 77 -6.26 13.32 -5.72
N LYS A 78 -7.26 13.41 -4.85
CA LYS A 78 -7.43 14.53 -3.92
C LYS A 78 -7.42 13.97 -2.51
N THR A 79 -6.63 14.58 -1.63
CA THR A 79 -6.46 14.11 -0.26
C THR A 79 -6.72 15.27 0.68
N TRP A 80 -7.63 15.07 1.64
CA TRP A 80 -7.86 15.93 2.77
C TRP A 80 -7.28 15.21 3.99
N ASP A 81 -6.03 15.53 4.33
CA ASP A 81 -5.36 14.95 5.49
C ASP A 81 -5.61 15.86 6.70
N ASN A 82 -6.37 15.36 7.67
CA ASN A 82 -6.55 16.00 8.98
C ASN A 82 -6.31 14.97 10.09
N THR A 83 -5.38 14.04 9.85
CA THR A 83 -5.13 12.87 10.71
C THR A 83 -4.65 13.26 12.11
N ILE A 84 -4.16 14.49 12.31
CA ILE A 84 -3.91 15.07 13.65
C ILE A 84 -5.17 15.17 14.51
N LYS A 85 -6.35 15.17 13.89
CA LYS A 85 -7.67 15.10 14.54
C LYS A 85 -8.39 13.76 14.30
N GLY A 86 -7.70 12.76 13.74
CA GLY A 86 -8.29 11.46 13.39
C GLY A 86 -9.29 11.54 12.23
N GLU A 87 -9.12 12.51 11.33
CA GLU A 87 -9.99 12.77 10.19
C GLU A 87 -9.20 12.67 8.89
N TRP A 88 -9.74 11.99 7.89
CA TRP A 88 -9.07 11.82 6.60
C TRP A 88 -10.09 11.59 5.49
N ARG A 89 -9.80 12.09 4.29
CA ARG A 89 -10.57 11.77 3.09
C ARG A 89 -9.65 11.68 1.88
N GLU A 90 -9.97 10.77 0.98
CA GLU A 90 -9.32 10.64 -0.31
C GLU A 90 -10.34 10.36 -1.42
N GLU A 91 -10.08 10.97 -2.56
CA GLU A 91 -10.76 10.69 -3.82
C GLU A 91 -9.71 10.27 -4.83
N ILE A 92 -9.91 9.13 -5.49
CA ILE A 92 -9.02 8.64 -6.56
C ILE A 92 -9.84 8.46 -7.83
N SER A 93 -9.37 9.03 -8.94
CA SER A 93 -10.00 8.88 -10.25
C SER A 93 -9.03 8.37 -11.31
N ASP A 94 -9.48 7.40 -12.11
CA ASP A 94 -8.81 6.92 -13.32
C ASP A 94 -9.35 7.57 -14.61
N GLY A 95 -10.16 8.63 -14.47
CA GLY A 95 -10.86 9.30 -15.57
C GLY A 95 -12.16 8.62 -16.02
N LYS A 96 -12.46 7.41 -15.53
CA LYS A 96 -13.72 6.69 -15.81
C LYS A 96 -14.54 6.49 -14.54
N ARG A 97 -13.88 6.24 -13.42
CA ARG A 97 -14.46 5.97 -12.10
C ARG A 97 -13.82 6.89 -11.07
N VAL A 98 -14.58 7.15 -10.01
CA VAL A 98 -14.10 7.85 -8.82
C VAL A 98 -14.34 6.93 -7.63
N GLN A 99 -13.27 6.64 -6.91
CA GLN A 99 -13.28 5.95 -5.63
C GLN A 99 -13.13 6.99 -4.53
N HIS A 100 -13.86 6.78 -3.45
CA HIS A 100 -13.91 7.65 -2.29
C HIS A 100 -13.56 6.83 -1.06
N ALA A 101 -12.78 7.42 -0.17
CA ALA A 101 -12.59 6.91 1.17
C ALA A 101 -12.69 8.10 2.14
N VAL A 102 -13.55 7.99 3.15
CA VAL A 102 -13.77 9.04 4.15
C VAL A 102 -13.71 8.41 5.53
N GLY A 103 -12.99 9.06 6.43
CA GLY A 103 -12.68 8.48 7.71
C GLY A 103 -12.70 9.48 8.85
N LYS A 104 -13.35 9.09 9.95
CA LYS A 104 -13.51 9.88 11.17
C LYS A 104 -13.87 8.98 12.34
N ALA A 105 -13.36 9.31 13.54
CA ALA A 105 -13.73 8.67 14.80
C ALA A 105 -13.62 7.12 14.80
N GLY A 106 -12.58 6.59 14.15
CA GLY A 106 -12.32 5.14 14.10
C GLY A 106 -13.19 4.37 13.09
N GLN A 107 -13.90 5.06 12.21
CA GLN A 107 -14.66 4.48 11.11
C GLN A 107 -14.17 5.01 9.77
N VAL A 108 -14.23 4.15 8.76
CA VAL A 108 -13.94 4.47 7.36
C VAL A 108 -15.11 4.00 6.50
N ALA A 109 -15.63 4.91 5.67
CA ALA A 109 -16.51 4.61 4.56
C ALA A 109 -15.67 4.60 3.28
N ALA A 110 -15.73 3.51 2.52
CA ALA A 110 -15.09 3.39 1.21
C ALA A 110 -16.14 3.05 0.16
N TYR A 111 -16.17 3.77 -0.96
CA TYR A 111 -17.16 3.55 -2.00
C TYR A 111 -16.70 3.98 -3.39
N GLN A 112 -17.39 3.45 -4.40
CA GLN A 112 -17.26 3.92 -5.79
C GLN A 112 -18.56 4.59 -6.23
N GLU A 113 -18.46 5.72 -6.93
CA GLU A 113 -19.63 6.38 -7.53
C GLU A 113 -20.41 5.43 -8.45
N GLY A 114 -21.74 5.39 -8.28
CA GLY A 114 -22.64 4.50 -9.03
C GLY A 114 -22.38 3.01 -8.81
N GLY A 115 -21.58 2.65 -7.80
CA GLY A 115 -21.19 1.28 -7.51
C GLY A 115 -21.59 0.85 -6.10
N ARG A 116 -20.66 0.15 -5.45
CA ARG A 116 -20.82 -0.36 -4.08
C ARG A 116 -19.95 0.43 -3.11
N GLY A 117 -20.34 0.37 -1.84
CA GLY A 117 -19.59 0.94 -0.75
C GLY A 117 -19.80 0.19 0.55
N PHE A 118 -18.90 0.37 1.50
CA PHE A 118 -18.96 -0.28 2.80
C PHE A 118 -18.41 0.65 3.88
N VAL A 119 -18.82 0.40 5.12
CA VAL A 119 -18.31 1.10 6.30
C VAL A 119 -17.67 0.06 7.21
N HIS A 120 -16.45 0.32 7.65
CA HIS A 120 -15.75 -0.54 8.59
C HIS A 120 -15.06 0.27 9.69
N SER A 121 -14.69 -0.40 10.77
CA SER A 121 -13.84 0.18 11.80
C SER A 121 -12.39 0.14 11.33
N ALA A 122 -11.67 1.25 11.47
CA ALA A 122 -10.24 1.34 11.22
C ALA A 122 -9.66 2.47 12.08
N THR A 123 -8.44 2.29 12.57
CA THR A 123 -7.77 3.35 13.34
C THR A 123 -7.17 4.34 12.37
N ILE A 124 -7.76 5.53 12.30
CA ILE A 124 -7.21 6.65 11.53
C ILE A 124 -6.44 7.51 12.50
N GLY A 125 -5.12 7.50 12.37
CA GLY A 125 -4.24 8.23 13.26
C GLY A 125 -3.15 8.95 12.50
N THR A 126 -2.31 9.66 13.26
CA THR A 126 -1.14 10.35 12.70
C THR A 126 -0.19 9.41 11.97
N TYR A 127 -0.22 8.10 12.22
CA TYR A 127 0.54 7.12 11.44
C TYR A 127 0.26 7.24 9.94
N ASP A 128 -0.96 7.49 9.52
CA ASP A 128 -1.35 7.57 8.10
C ASP A 128 -1.20 8.97 7.49
N ASN A 129 -0.69 9.94 8.26
CA ASN A 129 -0.40 11.29 7.76
C ASN A 129 0.63 11.28 6.63
N GLU A 130 0.48 12.18 5.66
CA GLU A 130 1.36 12.31 4.48
C GLU A 130 2.84 12.56 4.83
N ILE A 131 3.12 13.28 5.92
CA ILE A 131 4.50 13.49 6.40
C ILE A 131 5.06 12.18 6.97
N ASN A 132 4.26 11.43 7.72
CA ASN A 132 4.69 10.14 8.27
C ASN A 132 4.82 9.06 7.19
N LYS A 133 4.00 9.09 6.13
CA LYS A 133 4.23 8.30 4.90
C LYS A 133 5.60 8.61 4.31
N THR A 134 5.97 9.90 4.19
CA THR A 134 7.28 10.32 3.68
C THR A 134 8.44 9.81 4.54
N LYS A 135 8.31 9.84 5.88
CA LYS A 135 9.31 9.25 6.79
C LYS A 135 9.49 7.75 6.55
N ARG A 136 8.40 7.00 6.35
CA ARG A 136 8.47 5.56 6.03
C ARG A 136 9.18 5.31 4.71
N GLU A 137 8.87 6.10 3.68
CA GLU A 137 9.56 5.99 2.39
C GLU A 137 11.08 6.22 2.53
N LEU A 138 11.50 7.19 3.34
CA LEU A 138 12.92 7.38 3.64
C LEU A 138 13.53 6.17 4.36
N GLN A 139 12.84 5.55 5.32
CA GLN A 139 13.36 4.32 5.94
C GLN A 139 13.46 3.17 4.94
N ARG A 140 12.49 3.04 4.01
CA ARG A 140 12.53 2.03 2.94
C ARG A 140 13.71 2.18 1.99
N LEU A 141 14.17 3.41 1.73
CA LEU A 141 15.36 3.63 0.90
C LEU A 141 16.64 3.03 1.51
N LYS A 142 16.69 2.77 2.82
CA LYS A 142 17.82 2.07 3.48
C LYS A 142 17.86 0.58 3.16
N VAL A 143 16.73 -0.01 2.78
CA VAL A 143 16.65 -1.43 2.44
C VAL A 143 17.24 -1.63 1.05
N ALA A 144 18.08 -2.64 0.93
CA ALA A 144 18.79 -2.99 -0.29
C ALA A 144 18.62 -4.49 -0.56
N LEU A 145 18.63 -4.88 -1.83
CA LEU A 145 18.68 -6.28 -2.22
C LEU A 145 20.03 -6.88 -1.79
N PRO A 146 20.08 -8.20 -1.48
CA PRO A 146 21.33 -8.89 -1.21
C PRO A 146 22.34 -8.68 -2.35
N ASP A 147 23.60 -8.45 -2.00
CA ASP A 147 24.73 -8.24 -2.92
C ASP A 147 24.55 -7.10 -3.94
N SER A 148 23.65 -6.15 -3.67
CA SER A 148 23.45 -4.96 -4.50
C SER A 148 24.45 -3.85 -4.16
N LYS A 149 24.75 -3.01 -5.16
CA LYS A 149 25.49 -1.76 -4.96
C LYS A 149 24.50 -0.62 -4.85
N VAL A 150 24.50 0.07 -3.71
CA VAL A 150 23.58 1.18 -3.44
C VAL A 150 24.34 2.49 -3.26
N ALA A 151 23.84 3.56 -3.86
CA ALA A 151 24.28 4.92 -3.62
C ALA A 151 23.06 5.81 -3.37
N ILE A 152 23.07 6.55 -2.26
CA ILE A 152 22.05 7.55 -1.94
C ILE A 152 22.70 8.92 -1.89
N THR A 153 22.15 9.87 -2.63
CA THR A 153 22.57 11.28 -2.62
C THR A 153 21.42 12.17 -2.22
N VAL A 154 21.71 13.23 -1.49
CA VAL A 154 20.75 14.27 -1.11
C VAL A 154 21.27 15.61 -1.59
N LYS A 155 20.41 16.38 -2.25
CA LYS A 155 20.71 17.74 -2.72
C LYS A 155 19.56 18.66 -2.34
N GLU A 156 19.85 19.94 -2.16
CA GLU A 156 18.80 20.95 -2.08
C GLU A 156 18.39 21.36 -3.51
N ALA A 157 17.09 21.57 -3.71
CA ALA A 157 16.51 22.00 -4.98
C ALA A 157 15.26 22.87 -4.73
N GLN A 158 14.57 23.24 -5.82
CA GLN A 158 13.29 23.95 -5.79
C GLN A 158 12.23 23.16 -6.57
N LEU A 159 11.01 23.08 -6.03
CA LEU A 159 9.84 22.49 -6.68
C LEU A 159 8.57 23.19 -6.17
N LEU A 160 7.66 23.58 -7.06
CA LEU A 160 6.43 24.32 -6.73
C LEU A 160 6.69 25.61 -5.91
N ASN A 161 7.77 26.33 -6.22
CA ASN A 161 8.25 27.50 -5.45
C ASN A 161 8.57 27.21 -3.97
N ARG A 162 8.90 25.95 -3.65
CA ARG A 162 9.28 25.52 -2.32
C ARG A 162 10.69 24.92 -2.34
N ALA A 163 11.44 25.19 -1.28
CA ALA A 163 12.72 24.54 -1.06
C ALA A 163 12.49 23.06 -0.75
N VAL A 164 13.17 22.17 -1.48
CA VAL A 164 13.03 20.72 -1.33
C VAL A 164 14.37 20.03 -1.16
N TYR A 165 14.36 18.89 -0.47
CA TYR A 165 15.40 17.89 -0.57
C TYR A 165 15.11 16.99 -1.77
N HIS A 166 16.03 16.95 -2.74
CA HIS A 166 16.05 15.95 -3.81
C HIS A 166 16.93 14.78 -3.38
N VAL A 167 16.29 13.67 -3.06
CA VAL A 167 16.93 12.41 -2.68
C VAL A 167 16.95 11.50 -3.89
N VAL A 168 18.12 10.96 -4.22
CA VAL A 168 18.28 9.98 -5.31
C VAL A 168 18.91 8.73 -4.75
N LYS A 169 18.18 7.61 -4.79
CA LYS A 169 18.73 6.26 -4.56
C LYS A 169 18.99 5.61 -5.91
N LYS A 170 20.21 5.13 -6.12
CA LYS A 170 20.59 4.25 -7.23
C LYS A 170 20.98 2.89 -6.68
N GLU A 171 20.47 1.83 -7.27
CA GLU A 171 20.75 0.46 -6.86
C GLU A 171 21.02 -0.43 -8.08
N GLU A 172 22.17 -1.10 -8.07
CA GLU A 172 22.55 -2.10 -9.07
C GLU A 172 22.52 -3.48 -8.42
N ALA A 173 21.66 -4.37 -8.93
CA ALA A 173 21.52 -5.73 -8.41
C ALA A 173 21.68 -6.76 -9.53
N LYS A 174 22.08 -7.98 -9.16
CA LYS A 174 22.04 -9.15 -10.06
C LYS A 174 20.95 -10.10 -9.59
N ILE A 175 19.93 -10.30 -10.43
CA ILE A 175 18.81 -11.20 -10.15
C ILE A 175 18.81 -12.24 -11.27
N ASP A 176 18.91 -13.53 -10.91
CA ASP A 176 19.04 -14.64 -11.86
C ASP A 176 20.15 -14.45 -12.89
N GLY A 177 21.29 -13.89 -12.45
CA GLY A 177 22.43 -13.59 -13.30
C GLY A 177 22.24 -12.39 -14.24
N LYS A 178 21.07 -11.75 -14.27
CA LYS A 178 20.78 -10.57 -15.08
C LYS A 178 21.03 -9.30 -14.28
N PRO A 179 21.60 -8.24 -14.89
CA PRO A 179 21.77 -6.95 -14.23
C PRO A 179 20.45 -6.18 -14.19
N HIS A 180 20.15 -5.60 -13.03
CA HIS A 180 19.00 -4.73 -12.80
C HIS A 180 19.49 -3.40 -12.24
N HIS A 181 19.03 -2.30 -12.83
CA HIS A 181 19.34 -0.95 -12.37
C HIS A 181 18.05 -0.29 -11.92
N TYR A 182 17.97 0.04 -10.63
CA TYR A 182 16.85 0.74 -10.03
C TYR A 182 17.29 2.16 -9.67
N GLN A 183 16.42 3.13 -9.93
CA GLN A 183 16.61 4.48 -9.43
C GLN A 183 15.29 5.03 -8.91
N ASP A 184 15.33 5.58 -7.71
CA ASP A 184 14.21 6.24 -7.03
C ASP A 184 14.60 7.67 -6.67
N ASP A 185 13.88 8.63 -7.24
CA ASP A 185 14.07 10.05 -6.98
C ASP A 185 12.88 10.58 -6.19
N LEU A 186 13.13 11.23 -5.06
CA LEU A 186 12.12 11.84 -4.20
C LEU A 186 12.42 13.33 -4.04
N TRP A 187 11.40 14.18 -4.14
CA TRP A 187 11.48 15.60 -3.81
C TRP A 187 10.60 15.87 -2.60
N ILE A 188 11.22 16.22 -1.48
CA ILE A 188 10.58 16.35 -0.17
C ILE A 188 10.64 17.80 0.26
N ASP A 189 9.49 18.39 0.56
CA ASP A 189 9.39 19.75 1.08
C ASP A 189 10.21 19.92 2.35
N ARG A 190 11.15 20.88 2.34
CA ARG A 190 12.09 21.07 3.45
C ARG A 190 11.40 21.58 4.71
N GLU A 191 10.36 22.39 4.55
CA GLU A 191 9.64 23.00 5.67
C GLU A 191 8.79 21.97 6.40
N THR A 192 7.91 21.27 5.66
CA THR A 192 6.88 20.39 6.23
C THR A 192 7.29 18.92 6.24
N GLY A 193 8.14 18.48 5.31
CA GLY A 193 8.46 17.08 5.09
C GLY A 193 7.48 16.34 4.17
N LEU A 194 6.61 17.05 3.46
CA LEU A 194 5.72 16.44 2.47
C LEU A 194 6.49 15.96 1.24
N LEU A 195 6.28 14.71 0.80
CA LEU A 195 6.72 14.24 -0.52
C LEU A 195 5.92 14.96 -1.61
N LEU A 196 6.59 15.81 -2.40
CA LEU A 196 5.98 16.57 -3.49
C LEU A 196 6.10 15.87 -4.84
N LYS A 197 7.12 15.03 -5.02
CA LYS A 197 7.29 14.26 -6.25
C LYS A 197 8.09 13.00 -5.98
N ARG A 198 7.77 11.94 -6.71
CA ARG A 198 8.59 10.73 -6.78
C ARG A 198 8.64 10.19 -8.20
N THR A 199 9.79 9.67 -8.62
CA THR A 199 9.90 8.89 -9.85
C THR A 199 10.70 7.63 -9.60
N PHE A 200 10.18 6.49 -10.04
CA PHE A 200 10.87 5.22 -9.97
C PHE A 200 11.13 4.68 -11.38
N THR A 201 12.38 4.31 -11.62
CA THR A 201 12.85 3.77 -12.90
C THR A 201 13.49 2.40 -12.69
N HIS A 202 13.24 1.50 -13.65
CA HIS A 202 13.87 0.18 -13.73
C HIS A 202 14.48 0.02 -15.12
N ASN A 203 15.79 -0.25 -15.19
CA ASN A 203 16.56 -0.34 -16.43
C ASN A 203 16.29 0.85 -17.37
N GLN A 204 16.35 2.07 -16.82
CA GLN A 204 16.09 3.35 -17.50
C GLN A 204 14.65 3.60 -17.97
N ALA A 205 13.74 2.62 -17.82
CA ALA A 205 12.33 2.82 -18.07
C ALA A 205 11.64 3.33 -16.80
N GLN A 206 10.98 4.48 -16.88
CA GLN A 206 10.11 4.97 -15.79
C GLN A 206 8.93 4.02 -15.61
N ALA A 207 8.88 3.35 -14.47
CA ALA A 207 7.81 2.41 -14.11
C ALA A 207 6.70 3.12 -13.33
N PHE A 208 7.05 4.13 -12.53
CA PHE A 208 6.09 4.87 -11.71
C PHE A 208 6.51 6.33 -11.54
N SER A 209 5.52 7.22 -11.44
CA SER A 209 5.72 8.57 -10.92
C SER A 209 4.52 9.05 -10.12
N TYR A 210 4.80 9.89 -9.14
CA TYR A 210 3.86 10.63 -8.32
C TYR A 210 4.25 12.11 -8.35
N THR A 211 3.29 13.00 -8.53
CA THR A 211 3.53 14.45 -8.47
C THR A 211 2.37 15.11 -7.75
N VAL A 212 2.67 15.96 -6.76
CA VAL A 212 1.71 16.90 -6.19
C VAL A 212 1.51 18.02 -7.18
N ASP A 213 0.27 18.22 -7.60
CA ASP A 213 -0.13 19.27 -8.53
C ASP A 213 -0.53 20.55 -7.78
N LYS A 214 -1.11 20.39 -6.57
CA LYS A 214 -1.53 21.48 -5.70
C LYS A 214 -1.45 21.06 -4.24
N VAL A 215 -1.08 22.00 -3.37
CA VAL A 215 -1.06 21.79 -1.92
C VAL A 215 -1.54 23.04 -1.18
N ASP A 216 -2.31 22.84 -0.11
CA ASP A 216 -2.66 23.84 0.89
C ASP A 216 -2.33 23.28 2.28
N PHE A 217 -1.45 23.96 3.02
CA PHE A 217 -1.00 23.58 4.37
C PHE A 217 -1.80 24.25 5.50
N GLN A 218 -2.76 25.12 5.16
CA GLN A 218 -3.67 25.75 6.12
C GLN A 218 -5.12 25.61 5.65
N PRO A 219 -5.56 24.39 5.29
CA PRO A 219 -6.91 24.22 4.78
C PRO A 219 -7.93 24.45 5.90
N ILE A 220 -9.05 25.06 5.53
CA ILE A 220 -10.24 25.13 6.38
C ILE A 220 -11.18 24.03 5.91
N PHE A 221 -11.29 22.98 6.72
CA PHE A 221 -12.22 21.88 6.45
C PHE A 221 -13.57 22.13 7.11
N GLU A 222 -14.63 22.02 6.32
CA GLU A 222 -15.99 21.95 6.84
C GLU A 222 -16.23 20.59 7.52
N GLU A 223 -17.13 20.54 8.52
CA GLU A 223 -17.42 19.30 9.26
C GLU A 223 -17.88 18.16 8.33
N LYS A 224 -18.69 18.50 7.31
CA LYS A 224 -19.19 17.57 6.30
C LYS A 224 -18.11 16.95 5.42
N THR A 225 -16.90 17.52 5.38
CA THR A 225 -15.79 16.98 4.58
C THR A 225 -15.43 15.56 5.00
N PHE A 226 -15.56 15.27 6.30
CA PHE A 226 -15.19 13.99 6.92
C PHE A 226 -16.40 13.21 7.43
N GLU A 227 -17.58 13.46 6.86
CA GLU A 227 -18.78 12.68 7.18
C GLU A 227 -18.62 11.24 6.66
N VAL A 228 -18.62 10.28 7.58
CA VAL A 228 -18.51 8.85 7.25
C VAL A 228 -19.89 8.33 6.89
N SER A 229 -20.26 8.44 5.61
CA SER A 229 -21.52 7.91 5.10
C SER A 229 -21.37 7.36 3.68
N ILE A 230 -22.26 6.44 3.32
CA ILE A 230 -22.41 5.93 1.96
C ILE A 230 -23.49 6.77 1.27
N PRO A 231 -23.18 7.49 0.18
CA PRO A 231 -24.14 8.39 -0.45
C PRO A 231 -25.29 7.64 -1.12
N ALA A 232 -26.42 8.32 -1.30
CA ALA A 232 -27.58 7.77 -2.00
C ALA A 232 -27.20 7.35 -3.43
N GLY A 233 -27.63 6.15 -3.84
CA GLY A 233 -27.29 5.56 -5.15
C GLY A 233 -26.05 4.66 -5.14
N VAL A 234 -25.35 4.52 -4.00
CA VAL A 234 -24.33 3.50 -3.78
C VAL A 234 -24.95 2.33 -3.01
N GLU A 235 -24.77 1.11 -3.51
CA GLU A 235 -25.22 -0.10 -2.83
C GLU A 235 -24.32 -0.37 -1.60
N GLN A 236 -24.91 -0.36 -0.40
CA GLN A 236 -24.17 -0.65 0.82
C GLN A 236 -23.95 -2.17 0.97
N SER A 237 -22.68 -2.55 0.98
CA SER A 237 -22.18 -3.90 1.20
C SER A 237 -21.51 -4.03 2.56
N LYS A 238 -21.30 -5.27 3.01
CA LYS A 238 -20.53 -5.56 4.22
C LYS A 238 -19.02 -5.37 3.98
N PHE A 239 -18.54 -5.65 2.76
CA PHE A 239 -17.15 -5.46 2.31
C PHE A 239 -17.08 -4.92 0.88
N SER A 240 -15.87 -4.66 0.37
CA SER A 240 -15.69 -4.47 -1.09
C SER A 240 -16.07 -5.77 -1.85
N PRO A 241 -16.50 -5.68 -3.13
CA PRO A 241 -16.82 -6.86 -3.93
C PRO A 241 -15.69 -7.89 -4.01
N GLU A 242 -14.44 -7.42 -4.07
CA GLU A 242 -13.24 -8.27 -4.10
C GLU A 242 -13.09 -9.06 -2.80
N VAL A 243 -13.29 -8.40 -1.66
CA VAL A 243 -13.25 -9.04 -0.34
C VAL A 243 -14.46 -9.96 -0.17
N GLU A 244 -15.68 -9.57 -0.57
CA GLU A 244 -16.86 -10.45 -0.54
C GLU A 244 -16.61 -11.76 -1.31
N LYS A 245 -15.98 -11.67 -2.50
CA LYS A 245 -15.62 -12.84 -3.30
C LYS A 245 -14.62 -13.73 -2.57
N VAL A 246 -13.56 -13.16 -1.99
CA VAL A 246 -12.57 -13.94 -1.24
C VAL A 246 -13.18 -14.56 0.00
N VAL A 247 -14.02 -13.83 0.73
CA VAL A 247 -14.72 -14.33 1.91
C VAL A 247 -15.62 -15.50 1.53
N ALA A 248 -16.41 -15.37 0.45
CA ALA A 248 -17.22 -16.47 -0.05
C ALA A 248 -16.38 -17.69 -0.46
N GLN A 249 -15.22 -17.48 -1.08
CA GLN A 249 -14.30 -18.55 -1.44
C GLN A 249 -13.72 -19.24 -0.20
N VAL A 250 -13.26 -18.47 0.79
CA VAL A 250 -12.72 -19.01 2.05
C VAL A 250 -13.79 -19.78 2.81
N THR A 251 -15.01 -19.25 2.93
CA THR A 251 -16.14 -19.95 3.57
C THR A 251 -16.51 -21.24 2.85
N LYS A 252 -16.40 -21.28 1.52
CA LYS A 252 -16.60 -22.52 0.75
C LYS A 252 -15.49 -23.55 0.99
N LEU A 253 -14.24 -23.11 1.12
CA LEU A 253 -13.09 -23.98 1.35
C LEU A 253 -12.99 -24.48 2.79
N PHE A 254 -13.40 -23.64 3.74
CA PHE A 254 -13.31 -23.87 5.17
C PHE A 254 -14.65 -23.51 5.83
N PRO A 255 -15.67 -24.37 5.81
CA PRO A 255 -17.02 -24.02 6.31
C PRO A 255 -17.08 -23.53 7.75
N ASP A 256 -16.15 -23.97 8.61
CA ASP A 256 -16.04 -23.51 10.01
C ASP A 256 -15.74 -22.00 10.12
N THR A 257 -15.36 -21.38 8.99
CA THR A 257 -15.16 -19.95 8.80
C THR A 257 -16.44 -19.17 8.51
N ALA A 258 -17.63 -19.79 8.55
CA ALA A 258 -18.90 -19.11 8.26
C ALA A 258 -19.33 -18.12 9.36
N GLN A 259 -19.06 -18.43 10.63
CA GLN A 259 -19.43 -17.64 11.83
C GLN A 259 -18.51 -16.45 12.11
N PHE A 260 -17.77 -16.08 11.09
CA PHE A 260 -16.66 -15.18 11.22
C PHE A 260 -17.20 -13.73 11.25
N SER A 261 -16.85 -12.97 12.29
CA SER A 261 -17.17 -11.55 12.48
C SER A 261 -15.90 -10.69 12.58
N ASP A 262 -15.96 -9.47 12.04
CA ASP A 262 -14.94 -8.41 12.05
C ASP A 262 -13.70 -8.63 11.16
N TYR A 263 -13.23 -7.51 10.59
CA TYR A 263 -12.08 -7.40 9.70
C TYR A 263 -11.26 -6.23 10.22
N ASP A 264 -10.08 -6.51 10.75
CA ASP A 264 -9.08 -5.46 10.96
C ASP A 264 -8.25 -5.31 9.71
N ASP A 265 -8.20 -4.08 9.20
CA ASP A 265 -7.31 -3.71 8.11
C ASP A 265 -5.90 -3.49 8.68
N TYR A 266 -5.01 -4.45 8.42
CA TYR A 266 -3.57 -4.26 8.53
C TYR A 266 -2.93 -4.45 7.16
N GLY A 267 -3.06 -3.43 6.30
CA GLY A 267 -2.30 -3.33 5.07
C GLY A 267 -0.80 -3.10 5.32
N ILE A 268 -0.04 -4.17 5.56
CA ILE A 268 1.42 -4.15 5.37
C ILE A 268 1.71 -4.63 3.95
N GLU A 269 2.22 -3.72 3.12
CA GLU A 269 2.96 -4.00 1.87
C GLU A 269 2.29 -4.96 0.89
N GLY A 270 1.35 -4.43 0.11
CA GLY A 270 0.88 -5.11 -1.08
C GLY A 270 0.00 -6.35 -0.82
N ASN A 271 -0.41 -6.55 0.43
CA ASN A 271 -1.32 -7.62 0.81
C ASN A 271 -2.45 -7.10 1.72
N TRP A 272 -3.70 -7.50 1.44
CA TRP A 272 -4.80 -7.38 2.38
C TRP A 272 -4.69 -8.53 3.37
N GLN A 273 -4.73 -8.24 4.67
CA GLN A 273 -4.85 -9.26 5.69
C GLN A 273 -6.25 -9.19 6.28
N LEU A 274 -7.04 -10.25 6.13
CA LEU A 274 -8.32 -10.42 6.82
C LEU A 274 -8.00 -11.31 8.03
N LEU A 275 -7.93 -10.70 9.21
CA LEU A 275 -7.91 -11.44 10.47
C LEU A 275 -9.34 -11.61 10.95
N LYS A 276 -9.73 -12.84 11.28
CA LYS A 276 -11.08 -13.11 11.77
C LYS A 276 -11.08 -13.87 13.08
N MET A 277 -11.91 -13.43 14.03
CA MET A 277 -12.05 -14.06 15.34
C MET A 277 -13.40 -14.79 15.45
N PHE A 278 -13.43 -15.87 16.23
CA PHE A 278 -14.68 -16.51 16.64
C PHE A 278 -15.52 -15.57 17.54
N GLU A 279 -16.80 -15.38 17.17
CA GLU A 279 -17.72 -14.32 17.62
C GLU A 279 -17.97 -14.25 19.15
N ALA A 280 -17.69 -15.32 19.89
CA ALA A 280 -17.85 -15.36 21.35
C ALA A 280 -16.77 -14.57 22.13
N GLN A 281 -15.71 -14.08 21.46
CA GLN A 281 -14.53 -13.51 22.11
C GLN A 281 -14.21 -12.11 21.57
N LYS A 282 -15.05 -11.12 21.92
CA LYS A 282 -14.77 -9.69 21.66
C LYS A 282 -13.38 -9.28 22.19
N ARG A 283 -12.75 -8.28 21.55
CA ARG A 283 -11.46 -7.67 21.96
C ARG A 283 -11.54 -7.09 23.37
N VAL A 284 -11.29 -7.94 24.36
CA VAL A 284 -10.56 -7.57 25.56
C VAL A 284 -9.14 -8.06 25.31
N TYR A 285 -8.14 -7.20 25.49
CA TYR A 285 -6.73 -7.55 25.45
C TYR A 285 -6.51 -8.70 26.44
N SER A 286 -6.57 -9.93 25.95
CA SER A 286 -6.54 -11.12 26.76
C SER A 286 -5.59 -12.09 26.07
N PRO A 287 -4.57 -12.57 26.78
CA PRO A 287 -3.55 -13.49 26.26
C PRO A 287 -4.10 -14.90 25.97
N THR A 288 -5.42 -15.09 26.09
CA THR A 288 -6.06 -16.38 25.83
C THR A 288 -6.07 -16.67 24.31
N PRO A 289 -5.49 -17.82 23.87
CA PRO A 289 -5.53 -18.25 22.48
C PRO A 289 -6.97 -18.32 21.95
N ARG A 290 -7.17 -17.96 20.67
CA ARG A 290 -8.50 -17.89 20.04
C ARG A 290 -8.50 -18.62 18.71
N ALA A 291 -9.68 -19.10 18.31
CA ALA A 291 -9.86 -19.59 16.96
C ALA A 291 -9.89 -18.40 16.00
N GLU A 292 -8.92 -18.38 15.08
CA GLU A 292 -8.73 -17.31 14.12
C GLU A 292 -8.35 -17.82 12.74
N ALA A 293 -8.73 -17.06 11.71
CA ALA A 293 -8.21 -17.27 10.36
C ALA A 293 -7.49 -16.01 9.89
N PHE A 294 -6.26 -16.23 9.40
CA PHE A 294 -5.46 -15.27 8.66
C PHE A 294 -5.67 -15.53 7.18
N VAL A 295 -6.38 -14.64 6.52
CA VAL A 295 -6.57 -14.68 5.07
C VAL A 295 -5.74 -13.56 4.47
N ILE A 296 -4.85 -13.87 3.54
CA ILE A 296 -4.03 -12.89 2.85
C ILE A 296 -4.45 -12.85 1.38
N MET A 297 -4.71 -11.64 0.87
CA MET A 297 -4.93 -11.40 -0.55
C MET A 297 -3.80 -10.54 -1.11
N ASP A 298 -3.37 -10.82 -2.33
CA ASP A 298 -2.47 -9.95 -3.08
C ASP A 298 -3.23 -8.67 -3.49
N THR A 299 -2.76 -7.48 -3.10
CA THR A 299 -3.47 -6.22 -3.38
C THR A 299 -3.36 -5.78 -4.84
N ARG A 300 -2.43 -6.35 -5.61
CA ARG A 300 -2.25 -6.01 -7.03
C ARG A 300 -3.18 -6.82 -7.91
N THR A 301 -3.40 -8.08 -7.57
CA THR A 301 -4.25 -8.99 -8.34
C THR A 301 -5.64 -9.17 -7.74
N ASN A 302 -5.83 -8.80 -6.46
CA ASN A 302 -7.02 -9.09 -5.66
C ASN A 302 -7.34 -10.60 -5.55
N GLU A 303 -6.29 -11.44 -5.66
CA GLU A 303 -6.41 -12.89 -5.54
C GLU A 303 -6.03 -13.36 -4.15
N LEU A 304 -6.70 -14.42 -3.69
CA LEU A 304 -6.38 -15.09 -2.44
C LEU A 304 -4.97 -15.71 -2.52
N SER A 305 -4.04 -15.26 -1.67
CA SER A 305 -2.64 -15.73 -1.67
C SER A 305 -2.38 -16.77 -0.58
N LYS A 306 -3.00 -16.61 0.59
CA LYS A 306 -2.81 -17.49 1.74
C LYS A 306 -4.05 -17.57 2.62
N VAL A 307 -4.30 -18.73 3.18
CA VAL A 307 -5.20 -18.92 4.33
C VAL A 307 -4.44 -19.71 5.40
N MET A 308 -4.51 -19.28 6.65
CA MET A 308 -4.03 -20.03 7.80
C MET A 308 -5.08 -19.94 8.90
N ILE A 309 -5.53 -21.09 9.38
CA ILE A 309 -6.49 -21.21 10.47
C ILE A 309 -5.74 -21.71 11.69
N GLN A 310 -5.89 -20.98 12.79
CA GLN A 310 -5.43 -21.40 14.09
C GLN A 310 -6.65 -21.63 14.96
N ASN A 311 -6.73 -22.79 15.61
CA ASN A 311 -7.79 -23.07 16.56
C ASN A 311 -7.17 -23.77 17.77
N PRO A 312 -7.29 -23.21 18.99
CA PRO A 312 -6.76 -23.81 20.21
C PRO A 312 -7.24 -25.25 20.43
N GLU A 313 -8.47 -25.58 20.00
CA GLU A 313 -9.02 -26.93 20.11
C GLU A 313 -8.38 -27.93 19.13
N TRP A 314 -7.64 -27.44 18.13
CA TRP A 314 -6.98 -28.26 17.11
C TRP A 314 -5.46 -28.38 17.33
N VAL A 315 -4.92 -27.68 18.33
CA VAL A 315 -3.49 -27.66 18.61
C VAL A 315 -2.97 -29.08 18.87
N SER A 316 -1.99 -29.48 18.07
CA SER A 316 -1.23 -30.70 18.28
C SER A 316 0.24 -30.48 17.97
N LYS A 317 1.09 -31.18 18.72
CA LYS A 317 2.55 -31.25 18.49
C LYS A 317 2.95 -32.45 17.62
N LYS A 318 1.98 -33.25 17.20
CA LYS A 318 2.18 -34.45 16.37
C LYS A 318 1.78 -34.17 14.93
N LEU A 319 2.52 -34.79 14.02
CA LEU A 319 2.18 -34.77 12.60
C LEU A 319 1.18 -35.90 12.28
N PRO A 320 0.30 -35.70 11.30
CA PRO A 320 -0.47 -36.81 10.72
C PRO A 320 0.48 -37.80 10.04
N ALA A 321 0.00 -39.01 9.80
CA ALA A 321 0.73 -39.95 8.94
C ALA A 321 0.91 -39.34 7.53
N GLU A 322 2.11 -39.46 6.96
CA GLU A 322 2.48 -38.83 5.69
C GLU A 322 1.50 -39.15 4.55
N LYS A 323 1.08 -40.42 4.48
CA LYS A 323 0.07 -40.88 3.50
C LYS A 323 -1.25 -40.14 3.66
N VAL A 324 -1.73 -39.99 4.89
CA VAL A 324 -2.97 -39.26 5.19
C VAL A 324 -2.83 -37.79 4.81
N ALA A 325 -1.71 -37.16 5.13
CA ALA A 325 -1.44 -35.76 4.76
C ALA A 325 -1.50 -35.57 3.24
N LYS A 326 -0.81 -36.42 2.47
CA LYS A 326 -0.80 -36.36 1.00
C LYS A 326 -2.19 -36.57 0.40
N GLU A 327 -2.95 -37.55 0.89
CA GLU A 327 -4.31 -37.83 0.43
C GLU A 327 -5.27 -36.65 0.70
N LYS A 328 -5.24 -36.10 1.91
CA LYS A 328 -6.08 -34.96 2.31
C LYS A 328 -5.70 -33.70 1.52
N ALA A 329 -4.42 -33.42 1.38
CA ALA A 329 -3.93 -32.28 0.64
C ALA A 329 -4.27 -32.39 -0.87
N ALA A 330 -4.16 -33.57 -1.48
CA ALA A 330 -4.54 -33.78 -2.88
C ALA A 330 -6.05 -33.59 -3.12
N ALA A 331 -6.88 -34.06 -2.18
CA ALA A 331 -8.33 -33.84 -2.23
C ALA A 331 -8.66 -32.33 -2.15
N PHE A 332 -8.00 -31.61 -1.22
CA PHE A 332 -8.16 -30.16 -1.08
C PHE A 332 -7.65 -29.39 -2.30
N LEU A 333 -6.52 -29.79 -2.90
CA LEU A 333 -6.02 -29.19 -4.14
C LEU A 333 -7.07 -29.25 -5.25
N LYS A 334 -7.73 -30.40 -5.42
CA LYS A 334 -8.82 -30.55 -6.40
C LYS A 334 -9.99 -29.63 -6.10
N GLN A 335 -10.33 -29.39 -4.83
CA GLN A 335 -11.35 -28.42 -4.45
C GLN A 335 -10.91 -26.97 -4.75
N LEU A 336 -9.62 -26.66 -4.58
CA LEU A 336 -9.05 -25.33 -4.74
C LEU A 336 -8.92 -24.91 -6.21
N VAL A 337 -8.35 -25.79 -7.07
CA VAL A 337 -8.03 -25.46 -8.47
C VAL A 337 -8.84 -26.25 -9.50
N GLY A 338 -9.78 -27.10 -9.06
CA GLY A 338 -10.64 -27.88 -9.95
C GLY A 338 -9.87 -28.83 -10.85
N ASP A 339 -10.20 -28.85 -12.14
CA ASP A 339 -9.60 -29.74 -13.15
C ASP A 339 -8.10 -29.49 -13.36
N GLN A 340 -7.61 -28.29 -13.03
CA GLN A 340 -6.19 -27.94 -13.12
C GLN A 340 -5.33 -28.70 -12.10
N ALA A 341 -5.93 -29.35 -11.09
CA ALA A 341 -5.17 -30.14 -10.11
C ALA A 341 -4.31 -31.24 -10.76
N SER A 342 -4.73 -31.75 -11.92
CA SER A 342 -3.96 -32.73 -12.71
C SER A 342 -2.61 -32.20 -13.23
N GLN A 343 -2.44 -30.89 -13.31
CA GLN A 343 -1.20 -30.23 -13.76
C GLN A 343 -0.14 -30.17 -12.67
N TYR A 344 -0.53 -30.41 -11.42
CA TYR A 344 0.34 -30.32 -10.26
C TYR A 344 0.90 -31.69 -9.88
N LYS A 345 2.20 -31.72 -9.56
CA LYS A 345 2.88 -32.88 -9.00
C LYS A 345 3.17 -32.63 -7.53
N VAL A 346 2.80 -33.60 -6.69
CA VAL A 346 3.16 -33.58 -5.28
C VAL A 346 4.67 -33.75 -5.14
N GLU A 347 5.29 -32.95 -4.28
CA GLU A 347 6.69 -33.13 -3.94
C GLU A 347 6.89 -34.41 -3.09
N ALA A 348 8.06 -35.02 -3.23
CA ALA A 348 8.34 -36.28 -2.54
C ALA A 348 8.31 -36.11 -1.02
N LYS A 349 8.84 -34.98 -0.53
CA LYS A 349 8.99 -34.68 0.89
C LYS A 349 7.78 -33.93 1.41
N VAL A 350 7.22 -34.40 2.53
CA VAL A 350 6.32 -33.61 3.37
C VAL A 350 7.16 -32.83 4.36
N GLU A 351 6.93 -31.53 4.42
CA GLU A 351 7.66 -30.65 5.32
C GLU A 351 6.93 -30.51 6.66
N ARG A 352 7.70 -30.20 7.70
CA ARG A 352 7.13 -29.87 9.01
C ARG A 352 6.89 -28.37 9.05
N GLY A 353 5.63 -27.98 8.96
CA GLY A 353 5.17 -26.63 9.22
C GLY A 353 4.71 -26.44 10.65
N GLY A 354 4.01 -25.34 10.88
CA GLY A 354 3.43 -24.99 12.16
C GLY A 354 3.35 -23.49 12.39
N GLY A 355 2.72 -23.13 13.49
CA GLY A 355 2.55 -21.74 13.91
C GLY A 355 2.16 -21.66 15.39
N GLY A 356 1.77 -20.47 15.83
CA GLY A 356 1.41 -20.18 17.21
C GLY A 356 2.53 -19.51 18.00
N ALA A 357 2.21 -19.04 19.20
CA ALA A 357 3.15 -18.40 20.10
C ALA A 357 3.30 -19.23 21.39
N ILE A 358 4.45 -19.04 22.03
CA ILE A 358 4.75 -19.61 23.34
C ILE A 358 4.79 -18.42 24.30
N PHE A 359 3.84 -18.37 25.23
CA PHE A 359 3.83 -17.45 26.36
C PHE A 359 4.20 -18.21 27.64
N GLU A 360 4.63 -17.49 28.68
CA GLU A 360 5.04 -18.12 29.95
C GLU A 360 3.96 -19.05 30.54
N ASP A 361 2.68 -18.69 30.37
CA ASP A 361 1.55 -19.45 30.91
C ASP A 361 0.82 -20.33 29.88
N TYR A 362 1.15 -20.22 28.59
CA TYR A 362 0.40 -20.89 27.50
C TYR A 362 1.29 -21.24 26.30
N ASP A 363 1.36 -22.53 25.94
CA ASP A 363 1.94 -23.01 24.69
C ASP A 363 0.82 -23.47 23.74
N TYR A 364 0.51 -22.65 22.73
CA TYR A 364 -0.41 -23.02 21.65
C TYR A 364 0.32 -23.23 20.32
N GLY A 365 1.64 -23.45 20.35
CA GLY A 365 2.38 -23.83 19.16
C GLY A 365 1.81 -25.13 18.59
N PHE A 366 1.54 -25.18 17.30
CA PHE A 366 1.07 -26.38 16.62
C PHE A 366 2.01 -26.74 15.48
N VAL A 367 1.99 -28.01 15.09
CA VAL A 367 2.74 -28.49 13.92
C VAL A 367 1.78 -28.93 12.84
N THR A 368 2.19 -28.77 11.59
CA THR A 368 1.45 -29.23 10.42
C THR A 368 2.34 -30.05 9.51
N ALA A 369 1.75 -30.99 8.80
CA ALA A 369 2.33 -31.61 7.63
C ALA A 369 2.07 -30.70 6.43
N ASP A 370 3.11 -30.06 5.91
CA ASP A 370 3.03 -29.17 4.78
C ASP A 370 3.34 -29.96 3.50
N VAL A 371 2.33 -30.09 2.65
CA VAL A 371 2.40 -30.86 1.40
C VAL A 371 2.43 -29.88 0.24
N THR A 372 3.55 -29.84 -0.48
CA THR A 372 3.76 -28.94 -1.61
C THR A 372 3.42 -29.63 -2.93
N PHE A 373 2.70 -28.90 -3.77
CA PHE A 373 2.33 -29.29 -5.13
C PHE A 373 2.89 -28.27 -6.12
N ARG A 374 3.62 -28.73 -7.13
CA ARG A 374 4.19 -27.85 -8.17
C ARG A 374 3.66 -28.19 -9.56
N PRO A 375 3.21 -27.18 -10.33
CA PRO A 375 2.90 -27.38 -11.73
C PRO A 375 4.19 -27.34 -12.57
N ALA A 376 4.12 -27.76 -13.83
CA ALA A 376 5.24 -27.62 -14.76
C ALA A 376 5.60 -26.14 -15.02
N ASN A 377 4.59 -25.27 -15.04
CA ASN A 377 4.72 -23.82 -15.19
C ASN A 377 3.77 -23.13 -14.21
N GLY A 378 4.23 -22.09 -13.51
CA GLY A 378 3.42 -21.29 -12.59
C GLY A 378 3.72 -21.55 -11.10
N LYS A 379 2.89 -20.97 -10.24
CA LYS A 379 3.09 -20.96 -8.79
C LYS A 379 2.79 -22.32 -8.15
N GLY A 380 3.66 -22.74 -7.24
CA GLY A 380 3.41 -23.90 -6.37
C GLY A 380 2.31 -23.61 -5.34
N ILE A 381 1.75 -24.66 -4.75
CA ILE A 381 0.76 -24.56 -3.67
C ILE A 381 1.21 -25.47 -2.54
N THR A 382 1.39 -24.91 -1.36
CA THR A 382 1.65 -25.66 -0.13
C THR A 382 0.36 -25.72 0.69
N ILE A 383 -0.05 -26.92 1.09
CA ILE A 383 -1.27 -27.17 1.86
C ILE A 383 -0.87 -27.76 3.21
N SER A 384 -1.36 -27.15 4.29
CA SER A 384 -1.02 -27.53 5.67
C SER A 384 -2.10 -28.41 6.27
N VAL A 385 -1.69 -29.58 6.78
CA VAL A 385 -2.58 -30.61 7.34
C VAL A 385 -2.22 -30.89 8.80
N ASP A 386 -3.20 -30.88 9.70
CA ASP A 386 -2.99 -31.18 11.12
C ASP A 386 -2.97 -32.69 11.43
N GLU A 387 -2.71 -33.06 12.70
CA GLU A 387 -2.66 -34.47 13.16
C GLU A 387 -3.89 -35.29 12.75
N SER A 388 -5.07 -34.67 12.80
CA SER A 388 -6.34 -35.35 12.51
C SER A 388 -6.66 -35.42 11.02
N GLY A 389 -5.80 -34.88 10.16
CA GLY A 389 -6.01 -34.82 8.72
C GLY A 389 -6.93 -33.67 8.29
N ARG A 390 -7.17 -32.65 9.14
CA ARG A 390 -7.89 -31.44 8.75
C ARG A 390 -6.95 -30.51 7.98
N ILE A 391 -7.50 -29.80 7.00
CA ILE A 391 -6.78 -28.73 6.31
C ILE A 391 -6.87 -27.49 7.17
N VAL A 392 -5.72 -26.99 7.61
CA VAL A 392 -5.63 -25.78 8.45
C VAL A 392 -5.05 -24.58 7.70
N GLY A 393 -4.74 -24.74 6.41
CA GLY A 393 -4.33 -23.63 5.58
C GLY A 393 -3.74 -24.03 4.26
N PHE A 394 -3.48 -23.03 3.43
CA PHE A 394 -2.66 -23.16 2.23
C PHE A 394 -1.98 -21.84 1.91
N GLN A 395 -0.92 -21.91 1.10
CA GLN A 395 -0.20 -20.75 0.60
C GLN A 395 0.22 -21.00 -0.85
N TYR A 396 0.02 -20.02 -1.72
CA TYR A 396 0.67 -20.00 -3.02
C TYR A 396 2.16 -19.64 -2.84
N GLY A 397 3.04 -20.48 -3.34
CA GLY A 397 4.47 -20.20 -3.42
C GLY A 397 4.80 -19.27 -4.58
N GLU A 398 6.05 -18.81 -4.62
CA GLU A 398 6.62 -18.16 -5.80
C GLU A 398 6.85 -19.15 -6.94
#